data_AF-A0A075FX83-F1
#
_entry.id   AF-A0A075FX83-F1
#
_cell.length_a   1.000
_cell.length_b   1.000
_cell.length_c   1.000
_cell.angle_alpha   90.00
_cell.angle_beta   90.00
_cell.angle_gamma   90.00
#
_symmetry.space_group_name_H-M   'P 1'
#
loop_
_entity.id
_entity.type
_entity.pdbx_description
1 polymer ?
#
loop_
_entity_poly.entity_id
_entity_poly.type
_entity_poly.pdbx_seq_one_letter_code
_entity_poly.pdbx_strand_id
1 'polypeptide(L)'
;MSEGRGSVKPEGPPRLPDGILEELSSRLTRDEAPFLRYLPKQLSLEWAESTENRLGFTRFECDHHELFRRRRLRGSPGPVTVALHPRLISDEKLFRHTLVHELLHAAGLIDHGNRHSDLVKEISPAPKLAESPVLRGMREEVLAGLPERSWICGECGHTWERRRVSIPQRCPKCARPFKGKSES
;
A
#
# COMPACT_ATOMS: atom_id res chain seq x y z
N MET A 1 -10.25 -24.69 21.39
CA MET A 1 -9.51 -24.77 20.13
C MET A 1 -10.06 -23.67 19.24
N SER A 2 -9.30 -22.60 19.05
CA SER A 2 -9.75 -21.45 18.26
C SER A 2 -9.51 -21.77 16.79
N GLU A 3 -10.58 -22.03 16.04
CA GLU A 3 -10.52 -22.13 14.60
C GLU A 3 -10.15 -20.76 14.05
N GLY A 4 -8.87 -20.60 13.67
CA GLY A 4 -8.38 -19.44 12.97
C GLY A 4 -9.14 -19.32 11.65
N ARG A 5 -9.91 -18.25 11.51
CA ARG A 5 -10.67 -17.89 10.32
C ARG A 5 -9.68 -17.79 9.15
N GLY A 6 -9.51 -18.89 8.42
CA GLY A 6 -8.64 -18.96 7.25
C GLY A 6 -9.08 -17.88 6.27
N SER A 7 -8.17 -16.96 5.95
CA SER A 7 -8.44 -15.93 4.95
C SER A 7 -8.65 -16.66 3.61
N VAL A 8 -9.91 -16.78 3.20
CA VAL A 8 -10.28 -17.47 1.96
C VAL A 8 -9.64 -16.71 0.79
N LYS A 9 -8.67 -17.35 0.12
CA LYS A 9 -8.08 -16.85 -1.12
C LYS A 9 -9.17 -16.98 -2.21
N PRO A 10 -9.47 -15.94 -3.00
CA PRO A 10 -10.48 -16.02 -4.04
C PRO A 10 -10.15 -17.10 -5.08
N GLU A 11 -11.19 -17.64 -5.70
CA GLU A 11 -11.02 -18.47 -6.88
C GLU A 11 -10.57 -17.61 -8.06
N GLY A 12 -9.41 -17.96 -8.64
CA GLY A 12 -8.80 -17.25 -9.76
C GLY A 12 -7.98 -16.01 -9.37
N PRO A 13 -7.21 -15.46 -10.31
CA PRO A 13 -6.38 -14.28 -10.07
C PRO A 13 -7.22 -13.01 -9.89
N PRO A 14 -6.66 -11.94 -9.28
CA PRO A 14 -7.30 -10.63 -9.28
C PRO A 14 -7.66 -10.20 -10.72
N ARG A 15 -8.82 -9.56 -10.88
CA ARG A 15 -9.21 -9.01 -12.18
C ARG A 15 -8.46 -7.72 -12.46
N LEU A 16 -7.88 -7.62 -13.65
CA LEU A 16 -7.38 -6.36 -14.18
C LEU A 16 -8.58 -5.57 -14.74
N PRO A 17 -8.87 -4.35 -14.25
CA PRO A 17 -9.96 -3.54 -14.78
C PRO A 17 -9.75 -3.20 -16.25
N ASP A 18 -10.83 -3.29 -17.05
CA ASP A 18 -10.78 -2.93 -18.47
C ASP A 18 -10.35 -1.47 -18.65
N GLY A 19 -9.50 -1.21 -19.65
CA GLY A 19 -9.06 0.14 -19.97
C GLY A 19 -7.96 0.71 -19.06
N ILE A 20 -7.53 0.00 -18.01
CA ILE A 20 -6.57 0.56 -17.04
C ILE A 20 -5.18 0.79 -17.65
N LEU A 21 -4.74 -0.09 -18.56
CA LEU A 21 -3.44 0.05 -19.22
C LEU A 21 -3.48 1.18 -20.25
N GLU A 22 -4.63 1.39 -20.89
CA GLU A 22 -4.90 2.50 -21.80
C GLU A 22 -4.93 3.83 -21.03
N GLU A 23 -5.58 3.87 -19.86
CA GLU A 23 -5.59 5.04 -18.98
C GLU A 23 -4.15 5.41 -18.57
N LEU A 24 -3.35 4.43 -18.14
CA LEU A 24 -1.94 4.64 -17.84
C LEU A 24 -1.17 5.16 -19.07
N SER A 25 -1.40 4.58 -20.24
CA SER A 25 -0.73 4.96 -21.48
C SER A 25 -1.07 6.39 -21.93
N SER A 26 -2.26 6.89 -21.59
CA SER A 26 -2.68 8.26 -21.89
C SER A 26 -1.99 9.33 -21.02
N ARG A 27 -1.48 8.94 -19.84
CA ARG A 27 -0.91 9.87 -18.83
C ARG A 27 0.61 9.78 -18.71
N LEU A 28 1.21 8.73 -19.25
CA LEU A 28 2.62 8.42 -19.13
C LEU A 28 3.34 8.51 -20.47
N THR A 29 4.51 9.15 -20.46
CA THR A 29 5.43 9.12 -21.59
C THR A 29 6.21 7.80 -21.64
N ARG A 30 6.78 7.50 -22.81
CA ARG A 30 7.68 6.34 -22.99
C ARG A 30 8.96 6.42 -22.14
N ASP A 31 9.28 7.60 -21.63
CA ASP A 31 10.48 7.89 -20.84
C ASP A 31 10.23 7.61 -19.36
N GLU A 32 9.04 8.00 -18.88
CA GLU A 32 8.57 7.69 -17.53
C GLU A 32 8.29 6.19 -17.37
N ALA A 33 7.60 5.59 -18.36
CA ALA A 33 7.07 4.23 -18.31
C ALA A 33 7.57 3.34 -19.47
N PRO A 34 8.87 3.02 -19.54
CA PRO A 34 9.46 2.31 -20.66
C PRO A 34 8.93 0.88 -20.85
N PHE A 35 8.37 0.29 -19.79
CA PHE A 35 7.86 -1.09 -19.82
C PHE A 35 6.37 -1.19 -20.14
N LEU A 36 5.62 -0.09 -20.08
CA LEU A 36 4.15 -0.08 -20.22
C LEU A 36 3.65 -0.82 -21.47
N ARG A 37 4.31 -0.61 -22.61
CA ARG A 37 3.96 -1.26 -23.89
C ARG A 37 4.12 -2.79 -23.91
N TYR A 38 4.86 -3.34 -22.95
CA TYR A 38 5.11 -4.78 -22.84
C TYR A 38 4.12 -5.47 -21.89
N LEU A 39 3.49 -4.72 -20.99
CA LEU A 39 2.61 -5.28 -19.95
C LEU A 39 1.46 -6.13 -20.51
N PRO A 40 0.77 -5.78 -21.62
CA PRO A 40 -0.31 -6.62 -22.14
C PRO A 40 0.08 -8.07 -22.44
N LYS A 41 1.38 -8.34 -22.68
CA LYS A 41 1.90 -9.69 -22.97
C LYS A 41 2.70 -10.31 -21.84
N GLN A 42 3.09 -9.53 -20.83
CA GLN A 42 4.08 -9.93 -19.82
C GLN A 42 3.59 -9.80 -18.38
N LEU A 43 2.48 -9.11 -18.16
CA LEU A 43 1.90 -8.92 -16.85
C LEU A 43 1.05 -10.14 -16.46
N SER A 44 1.30 -10.66 -15.25
CA SER A 44 0.41 -11.57 -14.54
C SER A 44 -0.06 -10.95 -13.23
N LEU A 45 -1.31 -11.22 -12.85
CA LEU A 45 -1.86 -10.85 -11.55
C LEU A 45 -2.00 -12.10 -10.68
N GLU A 46 -1.64 -12.00 -9.40
CA GLU A 46 -1.86 -13.07 -8.43
C GLU A 46 -2.33 -12.54 -7.08
N TRP A 47 -3.01 -13.39 -6.31
CA TRP A 47 -3.25 -13.12 -4.90
C TRP A 47 -2.02 -13.53 -4.09
N ALA A 48 -1.49 -12.59 -3.32
CA ALA A 48 -0.43 -12.85 -2.34
C ALA A 48 -0.94 -13.78 -1.23
N GLU A 49 0.00 -14.34 -0.47
CA GLU A 49 -0.33 -15.12 0.71
C GLU A 49 -0.94 -14.24 1.79
N SER A 50 -1.88 -14.80 2.57
CA SER A 50 -2.60 -14.04 3.60
C SER A 50 -1.72 -13.60 4.79
N THR A 51 -0.50 -14.13 4.88
CA THR A 51 0.53 -13.77 5.86
C THR A 51 1.45 -12.65 5.40
N GLU A 52 1.35 -12.22 4.13
CA GLU A 52 2.12 -11.10 3.62
C GLU A 52 1.71 -9.79 4.30
N ASN A 53 2.68 -8.98 4.71
CA ASN A 53 2.38 -7.71 5.39
C ASN A 53 2.03 -6.60 4.40
N ARG A 54 2.50 -6.71 3.16
CA ARG A 54 2.26 -5.72 2.10
C ARG A 54 0.88 -5.92 1.47
N LEU A 55 0.19 -4.82 1.17
CA LEU A 55 -1.07 -4.85 0.43
C LEU A 55 -0.89 -5.21 -1.05
N GLY A 56 0.27 -4.89 -1.62
CA GLY A 56 0.65 -5.25 -2.97
C GLY A 56 2.16 -5.20 -3.14
N PHE A 57 2.66 -5.90 -4.16
CA PHE A 57 4.04 -5.78 -4.61
C PHE A 57 4.19 -6.23 -6.07
N THR A 58 5.21 -5.68 -6.73
CA THR A 58 5.60 -6.02 -8.09
C THR A 58 6.89 -6.83 -8.08
N ARG A 59 6.88 -7.97 -8.78
CA ARG A 59 8.03 -8.86 -8.94
C ARG A 59 8.44 -8.94 -10.42
N PHE A 60 9.72 -8.72 -10.67
CA PHE A 60 10.37 -8.98 -11.95
C PHE A 60 11.18 -10.28 -11.84
N GLU A 61 11.28 -11.04 -12.93
CA GLU A 61 12.13 -12.23 -12.97
C GLU A 61 13.63 -11.89 -13.02
N CYS A 62 13.97 -10.73 -13.60
CA CYS A 62 15.35 -10.27 -13.65
C CYS A 62 15.76 -9.53 -12.37
N ASP A 63 17.06 -9.53 -12.10
CA ASP A 63 17.61 -8.75 -11.00
C ASP A 63 17.54 -7.23 -11.25
N HIS A 64 17.86 -6.46 -10.21
CA HIS A 64 17.83 -5.01 -10.24
C HIS A 64 18.75 -4.40 -11.30
N HIS A 65 19.95 -4.93 -11.51
CA HIS A 65 20.88 -4.35 -12.49
C HIS A 65 20.39 -4.53 -13.92
N GLU A 66 19.91 -5.73 -14.26
CA GLU A 66 19.35 -5.99 -15.59
C GLU A 66 18.04 -5.23 -15.80
N LEU A 67 17.21 -5.08 -14.77
CA LEU A 67 15.99 -4.27 -14.84
C LEU A 67 16.31 -2.81 -15.17
N PHE A 68 17.28 -2.20 -14.49
CA PHE A 68 17.70 -0.81 -14.75
C PHE A 68 18.32 -0.66 -16.14
N ARG A 69 19.11 -1.64 -16.59
CA ARG A 69 19.66 -1.67 -17.95
C ARG A 69 18.54 -1.72 -18.99
N ARG A 70 17.56 -2.61 -18.83
CA ARG A 70 16.38 -2.72 -19.72
C ARG A 70 15.56 -1.45 -19.71
N ARG A 71 15.36 -0.83 -18.55
CA ARG A 71 14.67 0.45 -18.40
C ARG A 71 15.34 1.53 -19.25
N ARG A 72 16.66 1.68 -19.14
CA ARG A 72 17.46 2.66 -19.90
C ARG A 72 17.42 2.40 -21.41
N LEU A 73 17.50 1.13 -21.82
CA LEU A 73 17.43 0.72 -23.23
C LEU A 73 15.99 0.62 -23.77
N ARG A 74 14.98 0.87 -22.91
CA ARG A 74 13.56 0.70 -23.21
C ARG A 74 13.26 -0.70 -23.76
N GLY A 75 13.99 -1.69 -23.27
CA GLY A 75 13.78 -3.10 -23.59
C GLY A 75 12.60 -3.68 -22.82
N SER A 76 12.23 -4.90 -23.18
CA SER A 76 11.24 -5.69 -22.46
C SER A 76 11.69 -5.95 -21.02
N PRO A 77 10.85 -5.75 -19.98
CA PRO A 77 11.19 -6.17 -18.62
C PRO A 77 11.27 -7.70 -18.49
N GLY A 78 10.63 -8.45 -19.38
CA GLY A 78 10.39 -9.88 -19.20
C GLY A 78 9.09 -10.08 -18.41
N PRO A 79 8.75 -11.31 -17.98
CA PRO A 79 7.58 -11.55 -17.16
C PRO A 79 7.58 -10.69 -15.89
N VAL A 80 6.43 -10.09 -15.60
CA VAL A 80 6.21 -9.23 -14.43
C VAL A 80 4.96 -9.73 -13.72
N THR A 81 5.06 -9.96 -12.41
CA THR A 81 3.93 -10.33 -11.58
C THR A 81 3.57 -9.20 -10.65
N VAL A 82 2.31 -8.79 -10.64
CA VAL A 82 1.74 -7.94 -9.59
C VAL A 82 0.93 -8.82 -8.65
N ALA A 83 1.36 -8.90 -7.40
CA ALA A 83 0.67 -9.63 -6.36
C ALA A 83 -0.12 -8.66 -5.47
N LEU A 84 -1.37 -8.99 -5.16
CA LEU A 84 -2.26 -8.20 -4.30
C LEU A 84 -2.70 -9.02 -3.10
N HIS A 85 -2.81 -8.38 -1.93
CA HIS A 85 -3.24 -9.07 -0.72
C HIS A 85 -4.76 -9.36 -0.78
N PRO A 86 -5.21 -10.59 -0.45
CA PRO A 86 -6.64 -10.93 -0.37
C PRO A 86 -7.52 -10.01 0.49
N ARG A 87 -6.99 -9.29 1.48
CA ARG A 87 -7.80 -8.37 2.30
C ARG A 87 -8.44 -7.24 1.46
N LEU A 88 -7.85 -6.92 0.32
CA LEU A 88 -8.32 -5.88 -0.60
C LEU A 88 -9.67 -6.20 -1.26
N ILE A 89 -10.13 -7.47 -1.27
CA ILE A 89 -11.43 -7.87 -1.86
C ILE A 89 -12.59 -7.05 -1.30
N SER A 90 -12.53 -6.73 -0.01
CA SER A 90 -13.58 -6.00 0.71
C SER A 90 -13.49 -4.48 0.57
N ASP A 91 -12.54 -3.96 -0.20
CA ASP A 91 -12.25 -2.54 -0.32
C ASP A 91 -11.83 -2.18 -1.74
N GLU A 92 -12.82 -1.98 -2.61
CA GLU A 92 -12.62 -1.69 -4.02
C GLU A 92 -11.73 -0.47 -4.28
N LYS A 93 -11.88 0.59 -3.47
CA LYS A 93 -11.11 1.81 -3.61
C LYS A 93 -9.64 1.59 -3.25
N LEU A 94 -9.37 0.88 -2.15
CA LEU A 94 -8.00 0.51 -1.78
C LEU A 94 -7.40 -0.51 -2.74
N PHE A 95 -8.21 -1.46 -3.24
CA PHE A 95 -7.80 -2.41 -4.28
C PHE A 95 -7.33 -1.67 -5.52
N ARG A 96 -8.15 -0.77 -6.07
CA ARG A 96 -7.80 0.01 -7.26
C ARG A 96 -6.56 0.87 -7.03
N HIS A 97 -6.46 1.51 -5.86
CA HIS A 97 -5.28 2.32 -5.49
C HIS A 97 -4.00 1.48 -5.48
N THR A 98 -4.04 0.32 -4.81
CA THR A 98 -2.90 -0.58 -4.70
C THR A 98 -2.52 -1.15 -6.06
N LEU A 99 -3.49 -1.60 -6.85
CA LEU A 99 -3.24 -2.10 -8.20
C LEU A 99 -2.57 -1.04 -9.08
N VAL A 100 -3.05 0.20 -9.08
CA VAL A 100 -2.43 1.27 -9.88
C VAL A 100 -1.01 1.55 -9.42
N HIS A 101 -0.75 1.57 -8.11
CA HIS A 101 0.61 1.70 -7.56
C HIS A 101 1.55 0.63 -8.12
N GLU A 102 1.14 -0.64 -8.05
CA GLU A 102 1.94 -1.74 -8.56
C GLU A 102 2.07 -1.74 -10.10
N LEU A 103 1.03 -1.33 -10.83
CA LEU A 103 1.11 -1.19 -12.28
C LEU A 103 2.10 -0.09 -12.71
N LEU A 104 2.23 1.00 -11.95
CA LEU A 104 3.25 2.03 -12.22
C LEU A 104 4.66 1.46 -12.02
N HIS A 105 4.87 0.67 -10.96
CA HIS A 105 6.13 -0.06 -10.78
C HIS A 105 6.40 -1.02 -11.94
N ALA A 106 5.41 -1.85 -12.32
CA ALA A 106 5.50 -2.76 -13.45
C ALA A 106 5.82 -2.02 -14.78
N ALA A 107 5.28 -0.81 -14.95
CA ALA A 107 5.51 0.04 -16.11
C ALA A 107 6.90 0.71 -16.14
N GLY A 108 7.69 0.60 -15.06
CA GLY A 108 9.07 1.07 -14.96
C GLY A 108 9.25 2.36 -14.15
N LEU A 109 8.25 2.80 -13.40
CA LEU A 109 8.39 3.85 -12.39
C LEU A 109 8.85 3.21 -11.08
N ILE A 110 10.15 2.93 -10.98
CA ILE A 110 10.72 2.13 -9.88
C ILE A 110 10.83 2.95 -8.58
N ASP A 111 10.97 4.28 -8.68
CA ASP A 111 11.14 5.17 -7.52
C ASP A 111 9.82 5.86 -7.11
N HIS A 112 9.58 5.99 -5.80
CA HIS A 112 8.45 6.72 -5.22
C HIS A 112 8.61 8.25 -5.22
N GLY A 113 9.09 8.81 -6.33
CA GLY A 113 9.23 10.27 -6.48
C GLY A 113 7.89 11.01 -6.54
N ASN A 114 7.94 12.36 -6.56
CA ASN A 114 6.76 13.21 -6.64
C ASN A 114 5.83 12.82 -7.79
N ARG A 115 6.40 12.56 -8.98
CA ARG A 115 5.64 12.18 -10.16
C ARG A 115 4.83 10.89 -9.97
N HIS A 116 5.42 9.89 -9.33
CA HIS A 116 4.74 8.63 -9.02
C HIS A 116 3.55 8.89 -8.08
N SER A 117 3.79 9.66 -7.02
CA SER A 117 2.76 10.00 -6.02
C SER A 117 1.61 10.81 -6.63
N ASP A 118 1.89 11.74 -7.54
CA ASP A 118 0.87 12.55 -8.20
C ASP A 118 0.02 11.72 -9.16
N LEU A 119 0.64 10.85 -9.97
CA LEU A 119 -0.09 9.93 -10.85
C LEU A 119 -1.03 9.00 -10.08
N VAL A 120 -0.56 8.41 -8.99
CA VAL A 120 -1.43 7.55 -8.16
C VAL A 120 -2.62 8.36 -7.62
N LYS A 121 -2.40 9.59 -7.11
CA LYS A 121 -3.48 10.44 -6.60
C LYS A 121 -4.49 10.82 -7.69
N GLU A 122 -4.04 11.06 -8.91
CA GLU A 122 -4.90 11.46 -10.02
C GLU A 122 -5.69 10.31 -10.65
N ILE A 123 -5.10 9.11 -10.73
CA ILE A 123 -5.71 7.93 -11.37
C ILE A 123 -6.56 7.15 -10.38
N SER A 124 -6.07 6.99 -9.15
CA SER A 124 -6.72 6.17 -8.14
C SER A 124 -6.36 6.68 -6.74
N PRO A 125 -7.00 7.77 -6.28
CA PRO A 125 -6.70 8.35 -4.98
C PRO A 125 -6.99 7.36 -3.85
N ALA A 126 -6.06 7.29 -2.88
CA ALA A 126 -6.23 6.43 -1.72
C ALA A 126 -7.54 6.76 -0.97
N PRO A 127 -8.27 5.75 -0.46
CA PRO A 127 -9.41 6.01 0.41
C PRO A 127 -8.97 6.69 1.70
N LYS A 128 -9.85 7.51 2.27
CA LYS A 128 -9.65 7.98 3.65
C LYS A 128 -9.78 6.79 4.59
N LEU A 129 -9.13 6.88 5.76
CA LEU A 129 -9.24 5.85 6.80
C LEU A 129 -10.70 5.55 7.17
N ALA A 130 -11.57 6.55 7.25
CA ALA A 130 -12.98 6.34 7.59
C ALA A 130 -13.77 5.61 6.48
N GLU A 131 -13.31 5.66 5.23
CA GLU A 131 -13.96 5.09 4.05
C GLU A 131 -13.50 3.65 3.78
N SER A 132 -12.36 3.24 4.36
CA SER A 132 -11.73 1.96 4.08
C SER A 132 -11.92 0.97 5.24
N PRO A 133 -12.64 -0.15 5.06
CA PRO A 133 -12.69 -1.22 6.07
C PRO A 133 -11.31 -1.84 6.31
N VAL A 134 -10.48 -1.99 5.26
CA VAL A 134 -9.15 -2.61 5.37
C VAL A 134 -8.21 -1.72 6.19
N LEU A 135 -8.12 -0.41 5.89
CA LEU A 135 -7.25 0.49 6.65
C LEU A 135 -7.69 0.64 8.11
N ARG A 136 -9.01 0.58 8.39
CA ARG A 136 -9.52 0.54 9.77
C ARG A 136 -9.08 -0.73 10.49
N GLY A 137 -9.27 -1.89 9.87
CA GLY A 137 -8.84 -3.17 10.44
C GLY A 137 -7.33 -3.21 10.71
N MET A 138 -6.51 -2.77 9.74
CA MET A 138 -5.05 -2.68 9.92
C MET A 138 -4.67 -1.75 11.07
N ARG A 139 -5.35 -0.61 11.22
CA ARG A 139 -5.12 0.30 12.35
C ARG A 139 -5.49 -0.36 13.68
N GLU A 140 -6.61 -1.07 13.74
CA GLU A 140 -7.04 -1.80 14.94
C GLU A 140 -6.04 -2.89 15.32
N GLU A 141 -5.53 -3.66 14.34
CA GLU A 141 -4.49 -4.67 14.54
C GLU A 141 -3.20 -4.04 15.10
N VAL A 142 -2.75 -2.93 14.51
CA VAL A 142 -1.58 -2.18 15.01
C VAL A 142 -1.82 -1.70 16.44
N LEU A 143 -2.99 -1.14 16.75
CA LEU A 143 -3.32 -0.67 18.10
C LEU A 143 -3.39 -1.82 19.12
N ALA A 144 -3.94 -2.97 18.72
CA ALA A 144 -4.05 -4.15 19.57
C ALA A 144 -2.70 -4.78 19.88
N GLY A 145 -1.72 -4.65 18.97
CA GLY A 145 -0.34 -5.12 19.16
C GLY A 145 0.54 -4.22 20.03
N LEU A 146 0.09 -3.02 20.42
CA LEU A 146 0.88 -2.11 21.24
C LEU A 146 0.85 -2.55 22.73
N PRO A 147 1.98 -2.44 23.46
CA PRO A 147 2.06 -2.89 24.85
C PRO A 147 1.15 -2.09 25.78
N GLU A 148 1.00 -0.79 25.50
CA GLU A 148 0.19 0.13 26.30
C GLU A 148 -1.17 0.37 25.64
N ARG A 149 -2.25 -0.04 26.32
CA ARG A 149 -3.65 0.13 25.88
C ARG A 149 -4.29 1.46 26.31
N SER A 150 -3.66 2.17 27.23
CA SER A 150 -4.15 3.45 27.75
C SER A 150 -2.99 4.39 28.01
N TRP A 151 -3.26 5.69 27.99
CA TRP A 151 -2.31 6.72 28.38
C TRP A 151 -2.76 7.38 29.67
N ILE A 152 -1.79 7.82 30.46
CA ILE A 152 -2.01 8.57 31.71
C ILE A 152 -1.29 9.91 31.59
N CYS A 153 -1.97 11.00 31.91
CA CYS A 153 -1.36 12.31 31.97
C CYS A 153 -0.55 12.45 33.27
N GLY A 154 0.76 12.65 33.16
CA GLY A 154 1.63 12.87 34.33
C GLY A 154 1.34 14.15 35.13
N GLU A 155 0.63 15.12 34.54
CA GLU A 155 0.34 16.42 35.18
C GLU A 155 -1.01 16.45 35.91
N CYS A 156 -2.05 15.78 35.38
CA CYS A 156 -3.40 15.80 35.97
C CYS A 156 -3.96 14.42 36.32
N GLY A 157 -3.20 13.34 36.09
CA GLY A 157 -3.61 11.97 36.38
C GLY A 157 -4.73 11.42 35.50
N HIS A 158 -5.20 12.16 34.50
CA HIS A 158 -6.26 11.67 33.62
C HIS A 158 -5.79 10.45 32.82
N THR A 159 -6.59 9.39 32.83
CA THR A 159 -6.36 8.17 32.05
C THR A 159 -7.38 8.07 30.93
N TRP A 160 -6.94 7.70 29.72
CA TRP A 160 -7.83 7.45 28.60
C TRP A 160 -7.29 6.36 27.67
N GLU A 161 -8.20 5.76 26.91
CA GLU A 161 -7.90 4.69 25.97
C GLU A 161 -6.97 5.16 24.83
N ARG A 162 -6.00 4.32 24.48
CA ARG A 162 -5.12 4.56 23.34
C ARG A 162 -5.87 4.34 22.03
N ARG A 163 -6.20 5.45 21.36
CA ARG A 163 -6.85 5.44 20.04
C ARG A 163 -5.91 5.71 18.88
N ARG A 164 -4.65 6.08 19.11
CA ARG A 164 -3.66 6.39 18.06
C ARG A 164 -2.32 5.75 18.39
N VAL A 165 -1.49 5.59 17.36
CA VAL A 165 -0.14 5.03 17.51
C VAL A 165 0.75 5.98 18.32
N SER A 166 0.68 7.28 18.06
CA SER A 166 1.43 8.28 18.83
C SER A 166 0.57 8.92 19.92
N ILE A 167 1.20 9.22 21.07
CA ILE A 167 0.60 10.03 22.11
C ILE A 167 0.24 11.42 21.53
N PRO A 168 -0.94 11.99 21.84
CA PRO A 168 -1.29 13.33 21.40
C PRO A 168 -0.29 14.36 21.92
N GLN A 169 -0.17 15.51 21.26
CA GLN A 169 0.75 16.57 21.69
C GLN A 169 0.37 17.20 23.04
N ARG A 170 -0.90 17.12 23.43
CA ARG A 170 -1.46 17.71 24.66
C ARG A 170 -2.45 16.75 25.32
N CYS A 171 -2.56 16.83 26.64
CA CYS A 171 -3.55 16.06 27.39
C CYS A 171 -4.98 16.48 26.98
N PRO A 172 -5.89 15.53 26.68
CA PRO A 172 -7.26 15.86 26.28
C PRO A 172 -8.10 16.47 27.43
N LYS A 173 -7.66 16.33 28.69
CA LYS A 173 -8.37 16.90 29.86
C LYS A 173 -7.81 18.24 30.30
N CYS A 174 -6.49 18.36 30.50
CA CYS A 174 -5.88 19.57 31.06
C CYS A 174 -5.13 20.44 30.04
N ALA A 175 -5.09 20.05 28.76
CA ALA A 175 -4.42 20.75 27.66
C ALA A 175 -2.90 21.01 27.83
N ARG A 176 -2.27 20.52 28.92
CA ARG A 176 -0.83 20.59 29.11
C ARG A 176 -0.10 19.72 28.06
N PRO A 177 1.01 20.20 27.50
CA PRO A 177 1.82 19.41 26.59
C PRO A 177 2.47 18.24 27.33
N PHE A 178 2.67 17.11 26.65
CA PHE A 178 3.52 16.07 27.21
C PHE A 178 4.96 16.51 27.07
N LYS A 179 5.72 16.49 28.18
CA LYS A 179 7.17 16.74 28.13
C LYS A 179 7.79 15.62 27.30
N GLY A 180 8.25 15.95 26.09
CA GLY A 180 9.14 15.06 25.34
C GLY A 180 10.36 14.80 26.22
N LYS A 181 10.77 13.54 26.38
CA LYS A 181 12.11 13.27 26.90
C LYS A 181 13.07 13.98 25.95
N SER A 182 13.79 14.98 26.45
CA SER A 182 15.03 15.43 25.82
C SER A 182 15.89 14.19 25.67
N GLU A 183 16.19 13.79 24.44
CA GLU A 183 17.26 12.83 24.18
C GLU A 183 18.54 13.41 24.80
N SER A 184 19.06 12.70 25.79
CA SER A 184 20.39 12.89 26.38
C SER A 184 21.29 11.80 25.85
#